data_AF-A0A2S2P5B0-F1
#
_entry.id   AF-A0A2S2P5B0-F1
#
_cell.length_a   1.000
_cell.length_b   1.000
_cell.length_c   1.000
_cell.angle_alpha   90.00
_cell.angle_beta   90.00
_cell.angle_gamma   90.00
#
_symmetry.space_group_name_H-M   'P 1'
#
loop_
_entity.id
_entity.type
_entity.pdbx_description
1 polymer ?
#
loop_
_entity_poly.entity_id
_entity_poly.type
_entity_poly.pdbx_seq_one_letter_code
_entity_poly.pdbx_strand_id
1 'polypeptide(L)'
;MFKLLEYEKNSFRCNLFSEQDITQWITEHSSTTNTNWCINTKSSNNDSSRYVCRKVYMCHHSGFNKVNSKSNKRGKSKNTECQARIDVKIKLITKDTCKKDK
;
A
#
# COMPACT_ATOMS: atom_id res chain seq x y z
N MET A 1 9.10 16.41 -1.30
CA MET A 1 8.83 15.72 -0.02
C MET A 1 7.32 15.54 0.11
N PHE A 2 6.87 14.31 0.27
CA PHE A 2 5.45 13.98 0.44
C PHE A 2 4.95 14.44 1.81
N LYS A 3 3.77 15.07 1.85
CA LYS A 3 3.15 15.54 3.08
C LYS A 3 2.04 14.58 3.49
N LEU A 4 2.22 13.91 4.62
CA LEU A 4 1.20 13.04 5.22
C LEU A 4 0.42 13.82 6.27
N LEU A 5 -0.89 13.86 6.13
CA LEU A 5 -1.83 14.44 7.11
C LEU A 5 -2.71 13.33 7.64
N GLU A 6 -2.55 12.96 8.91
CA GLU A 6 -3.43 11.98 9.56
C GLU A 6 -4.83 12.61 9.74
N TYR A 7 -5.86 11.90 9.30
CA TYR A 7 -7.25 12.35 9.46
C TYR A 7 -8.11 11.35 10.26
N GLU A 8 -7.68 10.08 10.30
CA GLU A 8 -8.19 9.02 11.16
C GLU A 8 -7.01 8.14 11.57
N LYS A 9 -7.16 7.36 12.65
CA LYS A 9 -6.09 6.48 13.16
C LYS A 9 -5.58 5.55 12.04
N ASN A 10 -4.28 5.64 11.72
CA ASN A 10 -3.61 4.89 10.65
C ASN A 10 -4.10 5.19 9.22
N SER A 11 -4.81 6.31 9.02
CA SER A 11 -5.29 6.78 7.72
C SER A 11 -4.78 8.19 7.43
N PHE A 12 -4.07 8.34 6.31
CA PHE A 12 -3.38 9.56 5.96
C PHE A 12 -3.85 10.09 4.61
N ARG A 13 -3.97 11.41 4.49
CA ARG A 13 -4.02 12.12 3.21
C ARG A 13 -2.61 12.48 2.78
N CYS A 14 -2.36 12.37 1.48
CA CYS A 14 -1.06 12.66 0.89
C CYS A 14 -1.25 13.40 -0.43
N ASN A 15 -0.27 14.21 -0.81
CA ASN A 15 -0.20 14.91 -2.08
C ASN A 15 0.34 14.01 -3.21
N LEU A 16 -0.30 12.86 -3.43
CA LEU A 16 0.00 11.90 -4.52
C LEU A 16 -0.98 12.10 -5.66
N PHE A 17 -0.49 12.25 -6.89
CA PHE A 17 -1.32 12.52 -8.07
C PHE A 17 -1.18 11.44 -9.15
N SER A 18 -0.08 10.68 -9.13
CA SER A 18 0.24 9.68 -10.13
C SER A 18 0.73 8.35 -9.52
N GLU A 19 0.77 7.29 -10.33
CA GLU A 19 1.37 6.01 -9.94
C GLU A 19 2.88 6.13 -9.67
N GLN A 20 3.56 7.02 -10.37
CA GLN A 20 4.96 7.35 -10.15
C GLN A 20 5.19 7.93 -8.75
N ASP A 21 4.30 8.83 -8.29
CA ASP A 21 4.37 9.38 -6.94
C ASP A 21 4.24 8.29 -5.87
N ILE A 22 3.34 7.33 -6.08
CA ILE A 22 3.17 6.18 -5.17
C ILE A 22 4.48 5.38 -5.10
N THR A 23 5.09 5.12 -6.26
CA THR A 23 6.33 4.34 -6.38
C THR A 23 7.51 5.05 -5.71
N GLN A 24 7.60 6.38 -5.87
CA GLN A 24 8.61 7.17 -5.19
C GLN A 24 8.38 7.19 -3.68
N TRP A 25 7.15 7.46 -3.23
CA TRP A 25 6.81 7.49 -1.81
C TRP A 25 7.09 6.16 -1.12
N ILE A 26 6.70 5.02 -1.72
CA ILE A 26 6.97 3.71 -1.12
C ILE A 26 8.46 3.42 -1.05
N THR A 27 9.26 3.89 -2.01
CA THR A 27 10.72 3.73 -2.03
C THR A 27 11.37 4.53 -0.89
N GLU A 28 10.97 5.79 -0.72
CA GLU A 28 11.41 6.66 0.38
C GLU A 28 11.01 6.07 1.74
N HIS A 29 9.76 5.61 1.87
CA HIS A 29 9.26 4.99 3.09
C HIS A 29 9.99 3.69 3.44
N SER A 30 10.22 2.83 2.45
CA SER A 30 10.96 1.56 2.58
C SER A 30 12.38 1.81 3.07
N SER A 31 13.06 2.79 2.48
CA SER A 31 14.42 3.17 2.84
C SER A 31 14.50 3.73 4.27
N THR A 32 13.54 4.58 4.65
CA THR A 32 13.51 5.21 5.98
C THR A 32 13.20 4.21 7.09
N THR A 33 12.28 3.28 6.84
CA THR A 33 11.83 2.30 7.85
C THR A 33 12.58 0.98 7.80
N ASN A 34 13.51 0.83 6.84
CA ASN A 34 14.18 -0.42 6.53
C ASN A 34 13.19 -1.59 6.33
N THR A 35 12.08 -1.31 5.64
CA THR A 35 11.03 -2.30 5.35
C THR A 35 10.98 -2.62 3.86
N ASN A 36 10.57 -3.84 3.53
CA ASN A 36 10.38 -4.27 2.14
C ASN A 36 8.92 -4.62 1.90
N TRP A 37 8.39 -4.22 0.74
CA TRP A 37 6.97 -4.33 0.42
C TRP A 37 6.76 -5.08 -0.89
N CYS A 38 5.88 -6.08 -0.86
CA CYS A 38 5.42 -6.81 -2.03
C CYS A 38 4.10 -6.21 -2.51
N ILE A 39 3.99 -5.92 -3.81
CA ILE A 39 2.74 -5.46 -4.40
C ILE A 39 1.74 -6.61 -4.52
N ASN A 40 0.50 -6.38 -4.07
CA ASN A 40 -0.61 -7.26 -4.32
C ASN A 40 -1.33 -6.81 -5.60
N THR A 41 -0.94 -7.41 -6.73
CA THR A 41 -1.47 -7.07 -8.06
C THR A 41 -2.96 -7.36 -8.19
N LYS A 42 -3.51 -8.36 -7.48
CA LYS A 42 -4.95 -8.68 -7.51
C LYS A 42 -5.80 -7.59 -6.86
N SER A 43 -5.29 -6.94 -5.82
CA SER A 43 -5.99 -5.86 -5.12
C SER A 43 -5.61 -4.46 -5.61
N SER A 44 -4.57 -4.37 -6.42
CA SER A 44 -4.17 -3.14 -7.10
C SER A 44 -4.95 -3.03 -8.40
N ASN A 45 -5.64 -1.92 -8.62
CA ASN A 45 -6.41 -1.71 -9.82
C ASN A 45 -6.31 -0.24 -10.25
N ASN A 46 -6.08 -0.03 -11.55
CA ASN A 46 -6.09 1.29 -12.18
C ASN A 46 -7.42 1.54 -12.92
N ASP A 47 -8.20 0.50 -13.24
CA ASP A 47 -9.50 0.59 -13.92
C ASP A 47 -10.66 0.49 -12.91
N SER A 48 -10.74 1.46 -11.99
CA SER A 48 -11.90 1.60 -11.13
C SER A 48 -12.63 2.90 -11.41
N SER A 49 -13.95 2.86 -11.56
CA SER A 49 -14.78 4.08 -11.69
C SER A 49 -14.66 5.05 -10.51
N ARG A 50 -14.04 4.62 -9.39
CA ARG A 50 -13.86 5.42 -8.17
C ARG A 50 -12.42 5.90 -7.94
N TYR A 51 -11.43 5.30 -8.60
CA TYR A 51 -10.02 5.55 -8.32
C TYR A 51 -9.23 5.70 -9.62
N VAL A 52 -8.37 6.72 -9.69
CA VAL A 52 -7.38 6.87 -10.77
C VAL A 52 -6.33 5.77 -10.65
N CYS A 53 -5.92 5.46 -9.43
CA CYS A 53 -4.95 4.42 -9.16
C CYS A 53 -5.15 3.88 -7.74
N ARG A 54 -5.08 2.57 -7.58
CA ARG A 54 -5.00 1.92 -6.28
C ARG A 54 -3.86 0.92 -6.27
N LYS A 55 -2.97 1.03 -5.29
CA LYS A 55 -1.87 0.10 -5.06
C LYS A 55 -1.95 -0.44 -3.63
N VAL A 56 -1.93 -1.76 -3.51
CA VAL A 56 -1.92 -2.43 -2.21
C VAL A 56 -0.57 -3.11 -2.02
N TYR A 57 0.10 -2.77 -0.93
CA TYR A 57 1.39 -3.31 -0.55
C TYR A 57 1.27 -4.15 0.71
N MET A 58 1.90 -5.31 0.69
CA MET A 58 1.98 -6.25 1.81
C MET A 58 3.43 -6.37 2.25
N CYS A 59 3.69 -6.43 3.55
CA CYS A 59 5.06 -6.59 4.05
C CYS A 59 5.73 -7.84 3.46
N HIS A 60 7.02 -7.77 3.15
CA HIS A 60 7.81 -8.90 2.69
C HIS A 60 7.86 -10.06 3.71
N HIS A 61 7.61 -9.79 4.99
CA HIS A 61 7.49 -10.81 6.03
C HIS A 61 6.05 -11.30 6.26
N SER A 62 5.08 -10.79 5.49
CA SER A 62 3.70 -11.29 5.53
C SER A 62 3.61 -12.69 4.91
N GLY A 63 2.52 -13.39 5.26
CA GLY A 63 2.16 -14.67 4.64
C GLY A 63 1.71 -14.59 3.19
N PHE A 64 1.68 -13.39 2.58
CA PHE A 64 1.28 -13.22 1.19
C PHE A 64 2.19 -14.01 0.25
N ASN A 65 1.61 -14.97 -0.47
CA ASN A 65 2.30 -15.92 -1.36
C ASN A 65 3.44 -16.73 -0.68
N LYS A 66 3.38 -16.93 0.64
CA LYS A 66 4.39 -17.67 1.39
C LYS A 66 3.77 -18.78 2.21
N VAL A 67 4.50 -19.88 2.35
CA VAL A 67 4.09 -20.99 3.22
C VAL A 67 4.16 -20.56 4.68
N ASN A 68 3.24 -21.09 5.50
CA ASN A 68 3.28 -20.89 6.94
C ASN A 68 4.54 -21.55 7.54
N SER A 69 5.00 -21.05 8.68
CA SER A 69 6.13 -21.55 9.47
C SER A 69 6.07 -23.06 9.68
N LYS A 70 4.91 -23.60 10.08
CA LYS A 70 4.68 -25.05 10.28
C LYS A 70 4.91 -25.90 9.02
N SER A 71 4.66 -25.32 7.85
CA SER A 71 4.81 -25.98 6.54
C SER A 71 6.14 -25.65 5.84
N ASN A 72 6.99 -24.82 6.46
CA ASN A 72 8.27 -24.38 5.91
C ASN A 72 9.37 -25.43 6.07
N LYS A 73 9.14 -26.65 5.56
CA LYS A 73 10.07 -27.79 5.69
C LYS A 73 11.48 -27.51 5.15
N ARG A 74 11.59 -26.59 4.18
CA ARG A 74 12.85 -26.22 3.52
C ARG A 74 13.53 -24.99 4.12
N GLY A 75 12.94 -24.34 5.13
CA GLY A 75 13.50 -23.15 5.76
C GLY A 75 13.59 -21.89 4.87
N LYS A 76 12.99 -21.90 3.67
CA LYS A 76 13.12 -20.81 2.68
C LYS A 76 12.12 -19.67 2.89
N SER A 77 11.00 -19.94 3.54
CA SER A 77 9.98 -18.92 3.81
C SER A 77 10.45 -17.95 4.89
N LYS A 78 10.42 -16.65 4.59
CA LYS A 78 10.68 -15.55 5.53
C LYS A 78 9.38 -15.01 6.18
N ASN A 79 8.32 -15.84 6.17
CA ASN A 79 7.02 -15.49 6.70
C ASN A 79 7.08 -15.44 8.24
N THR A 80 6.81 -14.27 8.82
CA THR A 80 6.67 -14.05 10.26
C THR A 80 5.23 -13.68 10.63
N GLU A 81 4.27 -13.97 9.74
CA GLU A 81 2.85 -13.62 9.88
C GLU A 81 2.61 -12.12 10.09
N CYS A 82 3.48 -11.28 9.51
CA CYS A 82 3.35 -9.82 9.62
C CYS A 82 2.04 -9.33 8.98
N GLN A 83 1.25 -8.59 9.76
CA GLN A 83 -0.05 -8.02 9.34
C GLN A 83 0.09 -6.64 8.70
N ALA A 84 1.30 -6.08 8.64
CA ALA A 84 1.53 -4.76 8.08
C ALA A 84 1.14 -4.71 6.59
N ARG A 85 0.30 -3.72 6.27
CA ARG A 85 -0.28 -3.51 4.95
C ARG A 85 -0.41 -2.01 4.71
N ILE A 86 -0.11 -1.58 3.48
CA ILE A 86 -0.33 -0.22 3.02
C ILE A 86 -1.32 -0.27 1.85
N ASP A 87 -2.37 0.55 1.90
CA ASP A 87 -3.38 0.66 0.84
C ASP A 87 -3.40 2.12 0.35
N VAL A 88 -2.74 2.37 -0.78
CA VAL A 88 -2.64 3.71 -1.36
C VAL A 88 -3.71 3.86 -2.44
N LYS A 89 -4.52 4.91 -2.34
CA LYS A 89 -5.63 5.20 -3.25
C LYS A 89 -5.56 6.65 -3.71
N ILE A 90 -5.48 6.84 -5.02
CA ILE A 90 -5.68 8.12 -5.68
C ILE A 90 -7.13 8.12 -6.18
N LYS A 91 -8.00 8.90 -5.52
CA LYS A 91 -9.41 9.00 -5.89
C LYS A 91 -9.57 9.79 -7.19
N LEU A 92 -10.56 9.42 -8.00
CA LEU A 92 -10.96 10.24 -9.13
C LEU A 92 -11.64 11.52 -8.62
N ILE A 93 -11.13 12.68 -9.01
CA ILE A 93 -11.70 13.97 -8.60
C ILE A 93 -12.90 14.30 -9.49
N THR A 94 -14.10 14.10 -8.95
CA THR A 94 -15.37 14.57 -9.48
C THR A 94 -16.01 15.58 -8.54
N LYS A 95 -16.94 16.40 -9.07
CA LYS A 95 -17.70 17.38 -8.26
C LYS A 95 -18.34 16.75 -7.01
N ASP A 96 -18.78 15.50 -7.10
CA ASP A 96 -19.41 14.80 -5.98
C ASP A 96 -18.40 14.20 -4.99
N THR A 97 -17.21 13.79 -5.45
CA THR A 97 -16.15 13.37 -4.54
C THR A 97 -15.58 14.55 -3.74
N CYS A 98 -15.46 15.74 -4.35
CA CYS A 98 -15.06 16.96 -3.64
C CYS A 98 -16.05 17.33 -2.52
N LYS A 99 -17.36 17.13 -2.73
CA LYS A 99 -18.38 17.40 -1.71
C LYS A 99 -18.32 16.44 -0.51
N LYS A 100 -17.75 15.25 -0.69
CA LYS A 100 -17.70 14.19 0.33
C LYS A 100 -16.35 14.04 1.01
N ASP A 101 -15.28 14.60 0.44
CA ASP A 101 -14.01 14.74 1.12
C ASP A 101 -14.15 15.84 2.19
N LYS A 102 -14.48 15.41 3.41
CA LYS A 102 -14.33 16.21 4.64
C LYS A 102 -12.86 16.23 5.06
#